data_AF-A0A1M6BI14-F1
#
_entry.id   AF-A0A1M6BI14-F1
#
_cell.length_a   1.000
_cell.length_b   1.000
_cell.length_c   1.000
_cell.angle_alpha   90.00
_cell.angle_beta   90.00
_cell.angle_gamma   90.00
#
_symmetry.space_group_name_H-M   'P 1'
#
loop_
_entity.id
_entity.type
_entity.pdbx_description
1 polymer ?
#
loop_
_entity_poly.entity_id
_entity_poly.type
_entity_poly.pdbx_seq_one_letter_code
_entity_poly.pdbx_strand_id
1 'polypeptide(L)'
;MNVDDEAKKVIWSLQNNKRTEEERNIFKPTGKKPNKNGLKYILIVLIGLLSISFVMTQFVKEPMDICIFSNFCFNSIEDKLLYTLYVFITNVILVFGVYFAYKIGKYLASKIL
;
A
#
# COMPACT_ATOMS: atom_id res chain seq x y z
N MET A 1 26.41 44.23 -11.68
CA MET A 1 26.64 43.24 -10.60
C MET A 1 25.26 42.80 -10.16
N ASN A 2 24.81 41.62 -10.59
CA ASN A 2 23.47 41.11 -10.28
C ASN A 2 23.48 40.59 -8.84
N VAL A 3 22.70 41.23 -7.96
CA VAL A 3 22.66 40.95 -6.52
C VAL A 3 21.45 40.08 -6.13
N ASP A 4 20.68 39.59 -7.09
CA ASP A 4 19.33 39.07 -6.81
C ASP A 4 19.20 37.54 -6.74
N ASP A 5 20.26 36.76 -6.98
CA ASP A 5 20.18 35.30 -6.92
C ASP A 5 20.58 34.70 -5.56
N GLU A 6 21.36 35.43 -4.74
CA GLU A 6 21.80 34.94 -3.41
C GLU A 6 20.74 35.16 -2.32
N ALA A 7 19.82 36.12 -2.50
CA ALA A 7 18.80 36.44 -1.50
C ALA A 7 17.59 35.47 -1.51
N LYS A 8 17.42 34.65 -2.55
CA LYS A 8 16.20 33.82 -2.73
C LYS A 8 16.24 32.48 -1.97
N LYS A 9 17.37 32.11 -1.36
CA LYS A 9 17.49 30.89 -0.52
C LYS A 9 17.97 31.23 0.88
N VAL A 10 17.39 32.26 1.50
CA VAL A 10 17.46 32.37 2.97
C VAL A 10 16.53 31.31 3.54
N ILE A 11 17.07 30.09 3.68
CA ILE A 11 16.47 28.98 4.40
C ILE A 11 16.62 29.32 5.88
N TRP A 12 15.51 29.35 6.61
CA TRP A 12 15.37 29.90 7.96
C TRP A 12 16.10 29.06 9.02
N SER A 13 17.43 29.15 9.04
CA SER A 13 18.19 28.96 10.26
C SER A 13 19.37 29.92 10.25
N LEU A 14 19.43 30.78 11.27
CA LEU A 14 20.57 31.67 11.57
C LEU A 14 21.91 30.91 11.73
N GLN A 15 21.86 29.57 11.72
CA GLN A 15 23.00 28.68 11.88
C GLN A 15 23.53 28.13 10.54
N ASN A 16 22.80 28.29 9.43
CA ASN A 16 23.18 27.67 8.15
C ASN A 16 24.40 28.33 7.49
N ASN A 17 24.71 29.57 7.88
CA ASN A 17 25.80 30.38 7.31
C ASN A 17 27.08 30.40 8.19
N LYS A 18 27.05 29.82 9.41
CA LYS A 18 28.19 29.85 10.34
C LYS A 18 28.85 28.49 10.62
N ARG A 19 28.18 27.38 10.27
CA ARG A 19 28.65 26.03 10.61
C ARG A 19 29.02 25.24 9.36
N THR A 20 30.09 24.46 9.45
CA THR A 20 30.46 23.48 8.42
C THR A 20 29.41 22.37 8.32
N GLU A 21 29.40 21.60 7.24
CA GLU A 21 28.44 20.47 7.08
C GLU A 21 28.55 19.45 8.22
N GLU A 22 29.75 19.24 8.74
CA GLU A 22 30.03 18.34 9.85
C GLU A 22 29.39 18.81 11.16
N GLU A 23 29.52 20.10 11.49
CA GLU A 23 28.89 20.69 12.67
C GLU A 23 27.36 20.71 12.56
N ARG A 24 26.81 20.83 11.35
CA ARG A 24 25.35 20.70 11.11
C ARG A 24 24.85 19.27 11.31
N ASN A 25 25.67 18.27 10.99
CA ASN A 25 25.31 16.86 11.20
C ASN A 25 25.15 16.50 12.69
N ILE A 26 25.81 17.23 13.60
CA ILE A 26 25.70 17.05 15.06
C ILE A 26 24.30 17.44 15.57
N PHE A 27 23.63 18.39 14.93
CA PHE A 27 22.30 18.88 15.33
C PHE A 27 21.15 18.28 14.51
N LYS A 28 21.43 17.26 13.67
CA LYS A 28 20.34 16.53 13.02
C LYS A 28 19.46 15.89 14.11
N PRO A 29 18.13 16.05 14.06
CA PRO A 29 17.26 15.46 15.05
C PRO A 29 17.51 13.94 15.10
N THR A 30 18.00 13.46 16.24
CA THR A 30 18.28 12.05 16.56
C THR A 30 17.02 11.23 16.83
N GLY A 31 15.84 11.82 16.57
CA GLY A 31 14.57 11.13 16.63
C GLY A 31 14.60 9.86 15.78
N LYS A 32 14.07 8.77 16.34
CA LYS A 32 13.94 7.48 15.66
C LYS A 32 13.16 7.72 14.36
N LYS A 33 13.83 7.58 13.21
CA LYS A 33 13.19 7.76 11.90
C LYS A 33 11.92 6.89 11.85
N PRO A 34 10.77 7.42 11.38
CA PRO A 34 9.54 6.64 11.29
C PRO A 34 9.84 5.37 10.50
N ASN A 35 9.66 4.22 11.15
CA ASN A 35 10.09 2.96 10.60
C ASN A 35 9.20 2.64 9.40
N LYS A 36 9.80 2.46 8.21
CA LYS A 36 9.08 2.18 6.95
C LYS A 36 8.60 0.72 6.89
N ASN A 37 8.00 0.23 7.97
CA ASN A 37 7.52 -1.15 8.10
C ASN A 37 6.23 -1.42 7.30
N GLY A 38 5.74 -0.45 6.52
CA GLY A 38 4.50 -0.60 5.74
C GLY A 38 4.48 -1.87 4.89
N LEU A 39 5.60 -2.24 4.27
CA LEU A 39 5.71 -3.44 3.45
C LEU A 39 5.52 -4.73 4.28
N LYS A 40 6.07 -4.77 5.50
CA LYS A 40 5.88 -5.88 6.44
C LYS A 40 4.41 -6.03 6.85
N TYR A 41 3.73 -4.92 7.12
CA TYR A 41 2.30 -4.94 7.46
C TYR A 41 1.44 -5.41 6.29
N ILE A 42 1.71 -4.93 5.06
CA ILE A 42 1.01 -5.37 3.86
C ILE A 42 1.18 -6.88 3.66
N LEU A 43 2.40 -7.39 3.83
CA LEU A 43 2.68 -8.82 3.70
C LEU A 43 1.93 -9.65 4.74
N ILE A 44 1.89 -9.22 6.00
CA ILE A 44 1.15 -9.90 7.07
C ILE A 44 -0.36 -9.95 6.74
N VAL A 45 -0.92 -8.83 6.28
CA VAL A 45 -2.34 -8.77 5.90
C VAL A 45 -2.63 -9.69 4.72
N LEU A 46 -1.77 -9.73 3.70
CA LEU A 46 -1.91 -10.62 2.54
C LEU A 46 -1.87 -12.10 2.95
N ILE A 47 -0.94 -12.47 3.83
CA ILE A 47 -0.86 -13.84 4.35
C ILE A 47 -2.14 -14.18 5.14
N GLY A 48 -2.60 -13.29 6.00
CA GLY A 48 -3.85 -13.48 6.74
C GLY A 48 -5.06 -13.68 5.83
N LEU A 49 -5.18 -12.86 4.78
CA LEU A 49 -6.25 -13.01 3.78
C LEU A 49 -6.17 -14.35 3.04
N LEU A 50 -4.97 -14.80 2.70
CA LEU A 50 -4.75 -16.07 2.03
C LEU A 50 -5.16 -17.24 2.94
N SER A 51 -4.79 -17.20 4.22
CA SER A 51 -5.18 -18.22 5.20
C SER A 51 -6.69 -18.30 5.37
N ILE A 52 -7.37 -17.16 5.49
CA ILE A 52 -8.84 -17.12 5.61
C ILE A 52 -9.50 -17.65 4.35
N SER A 53 -9.00 -17.25 3.17
CA SER A 53 -9.51 -17.72 1.87
C SER A 53 -9.36 -19.24 1.74
N PHE A 54 -8.23 -19.80 2.16
CA PHE A 54 -8.00 -21.24 2.16
C PHE A 54 -8.93 -22.00 3.11
N VAL A 55 -9.20 -21.46 4.30
CA VAL A 55 -10.13 -22.08 5.25
C VAL A 55 -11.55 -22.08 4.69
N MET A 56 -11.98 -20.98 4.07
CA MET A 56 -13.30 -20.87 3.46
C MET A 56 -13.54 -21.91 2.36
N THR A 57 -12.54 -22.19 1.52
CA THR A 57 -12.70 -23.19 0.44
C THR A 57 -12.86 -24.62 0.94
N GLN A 58 -12.44 -24.95 2.17
CA GLN A 58 -12.63 -26.29 2.74
C GLN A 58 -14.09 -26.60 3.10
N PHE A 59 -14.93 -25.59 3.29
CA PHE A 59 -16.34 -25.79 3.65
C PHE A 59 -17.26 -26.02 2.43
N VAL A 60 -16.72 -25.86 1.22
CA VAL A 60 -17.47 -26.08 -0.03
C VAL A 60 -17.49 -27.58 -0.34
N LYS A 61 -18.69 -28.17 -0.26
CA LYS A 61 -18.90 -29.61 -0.50
C LYS A 61 -19.42 -29.92 -1.90
N GLU A 62 -19.98 -28.93 -2.59
CA GLU A 62 -20.60 -29.09 -3.90
C GLU A 62 -19.63 -28.63 -5.01
N PRO A 63 -19.50 -29.40 -6.10
CA PRO A 63 -18.68 -29.00 -7.23
C PRO A 63 -19.31 -27.78 -7.90
N MET A 64 -18.51 -26.72 -8.04
CA MET A 64 -18.89 -25.52 -8.77
C MET A 64 -17.87 -25.29 -9.87
N ASP A 65 -18.36 -25.11 -11.09
CA ASP A 65 -17.53 -24.75 -12.24
C ASP A 65 -17.41 -23.23 -12.32
N ILE A 66 -16.16 -22.75 -12.33
CA ILE A 66 -15.85 -21.33 -12.39
C ILE A 66 -15.08 -21.06 -13.67
N CYS A 67 -15.63 -20.19 -14.51
CA CYS A 67 -15.00 -19.74 -15.74
C CYS A 67 -14.37 -18.36 -15.54
N ILE A 68 -13.04 -18.27 -15.66
CA ILE A 68 -12.32 -16.98 -15.62
C ILE A 68 -12.50 -16.25 -16.95
N PHE A 69 -12.41 -17.02 -18.05
CA PHE A 69 -12.61 -16.57 -19.42
C PHE A 69 -13.54 -17.55 -20.12
N SER A 70 -14.10 -17.18 -21.28
CA SER A 70 -15.01 -18.03 -22.06
C SER A 70 -14.43 -19.42 -22.37
N ASN A 71 -13.11 -19.56 -22.41
CA ASN A 71 -12.41 -20.79 -22.79
C ASN A 71 -11.67 -21.45 -21.62
N PHE A 72 -11.69 -20.86 -20.42
CA PHE A 72 -10.95 -21.37 -19.25
C PHE A 72 -11.88 -21.49 -18.05
N CYS A 73 -12.33 -22.72 -17.80
CA CYS A 73 -13.15 -23.10 -16.67
C CYS A 73 -12.43 -24.16 -15.84
N PHE A 74 -12.59 -24.10 -14.53
CA PHE A 74 -12.00 -25.05 -13.59
C PHE A 74 -13.04 -25.42 -12.53
N ASN A 75 -12.91 -26.61 -11.95
CA ASN A 75 -13.85 -27.12 -10.97
C ASN A 75 -13.34 -26.86 -9.54
N SER A 76 -14.24 -26.47 -8.62
CA SER A 76 -13.88 -26.15 -7.24
C SER A 76 -13.33 -27.33 -6.44
N ILE A 77 -13.73 -28.57 -6.76
CA ILE A 77 -13.34 -29.79 -6.05
C ILE A 77 -12.09 -30.42 -6.66
N GLU A 78 -12.01 -30.46 -7.99
CA GLU A 78 -10.84 -31.03 -8.69
C GLU A 78 -9.63 -30.09 -8.56
N ASP A 79 -9.84 -28.79 -8.75
CA ASP A 79 -8.80 -27.76 -8.76
C ASP A 79 -8.83 -26.90 -7.50
N LYS A 80 -8.73 -27.53 -6.31
CA LYS A 80 -8.83 -26.84 -5.00
C LYS A 80 -7.87 -25.65 -4.83
N LEU A 81 -6.66 -25.76 -5.38
CA LEU A 81 -5.65 -24.71 -5.32
C LEU A 81 -6.08 -23.50 -6.15
N LEU A 82 -6.53 -23.75 -7.39
CA LEU A 82 -7.00 -22.69 -8.30
C LEU A 82 -8.23 -21.99 -7.73
N TYR A 83 -9.16 -22.76 -7.16
CA TYR A 83 -10.34 -22.21 -6.48
C TYR A 83 -9.97 -21.34 -5.29
N THR A 84 -9.01 -21.77 -4.47
CA THR A 84 -8.52 -20.97 -3.34
C THR A 84 -7.87 -19.67 -3.80
N LEU A 85 -7.04 -19.71 -4.85
CA LEU A 85 -6.44 -18.51 -5.43
C LEU A 85 -7.49 -17.57 -6.02
N TYR A 86 -8.51 -18.11 -6.69
CA TYR A 86 -9.63 -17.34 -7.21
C TYR A 86 -10.38 -16.59 -6.10
N VAL A 87 -10.73 -17.28 -5.02
CA VAL A 87 -11.39 -16.65 -3.84
C VAL A 87 -10.49 -15.59 -3.22
N PHE A 88 -9.19 -15.88 -3.06
CA PHE A 88 -8.22 -14.93 -2.51
C PHE A 88 -8.12 -13.65 -3.37
N ILE A 89 -7.94 -13.79 -4.69
CA ILE A 89 -7.85 -12.65 -5.61
C ILE A 89 -9.14 -11.84 -5.59
N THR A 90 -10.30 -12.51 -5.58
CA THR A 90 -11.62 -11.85 -5.50
C THR A 90 -11.72 -11.00 -4.23
N ASN A 91 -11.33 -11.53 -3.08
CA ASN A 91 -11.31 -10.80 -1.81
C ASN A 91 -10.33 -9.61 -1.84
N VAL A 92 -9.14 -9.80 -2.43
CA VAL A 92 -8.16 -8.72 -2.58
C VAL A 92 -8.74 -7.57 -3.42
N ILE A 93 -9.37 -7.88 -4.57
CA ILE A 93 -10.00 -6.88 -5.43
C ILE A 93 -11.09 -6.12 -4.68
N LEU A 94 -11.92 -6.81 -3.88
CA LEU A 94 -12.97 -6.19 -3.09
C LEU A 94 -12.39 -5.17 -2.08
N VAL A 95 -11.37 -5.58 -1.30
CA VAL A 95 -10.70 -4.70 -0.33
C VAL A 95 -10.07 -3.49 -1.01
N PHE A 96 -9.38 -3.70 -2.14
CA PHE A 96 -8.83 -2.59 -2.93
C PHE A 96 -9.93 -1.69 -3.49
N GLY A 97 -11.05 -2.24 -3.94
CA GLY A 97 -12.21 -1.49 -4.43
C GLY A 97 -12.74 -0.51 -3.38
N VAL A 98 -12.95 -0.97 -2.15
CA VAL A 98 -13.37 -0.12 -1.03
C VAL A 98 -12.34 0.97 -0.74
N TYR A 99 -11.05 0.61 -0.72
CA TYR A 99 -9.97 1.57 -0.50
C TYR A 99 -9.91 2.66 -1.59
N PHE A 100 -10.01 2.29 -2.87
CA PHE A 100 -10.01 3.24 -3.97
C PHE A 100 -11.26 4.11 -3.97
N ALA A 101 -12.44 3.54 -3.69
CA ALA A 101 -13.68 4.31 -3.54
C ALA A 101 -13.55 5.37 -2.44
N TYR A 102 -13.02 5.00 -1.27
CA TYR A 102 -12.73 5.94 -0.18
C TYR A 102 -11.74 7.03 -0.61
N LYS A 103 -10.64 6.66 -1.28
CA LYS A 103 -9.61 7.60 -1.72
C LYS A 103 -10.14 8.61 -2.74
N ILE A 104 -10.94 8.14 -3.71
CA ILE A 104 -11.60 8.99 -4.71
C ILE A 104 -12.61 9.91 -4.03
N GLY A 105 -13.45 9.38 -3.13
CA GLY A 105 -14.41 10.17 -2.37
C GLY A 105 -13.75 11.28 -1.55
N LYS A 106 -12.65 10.97 -0.86
CA LYS A 106 -11.86 11.94 -0.11
C LYS A 106 -11.25 13.02 -1.01
N TYR A 107 -10.72 12.62 -2.17
CA TYR A 107 -10.15 13.57 -3.13
C TYR A 107 -11.20 14.54 -3.66
N LEU A 108 -12.39 14.05 -4.02
CA LEU A 108 -13.50 14.89 -4.47
C LEU A 108 -13.98 15.85 -3.37
N ALA A 109 -14.12 15.35 -2.14
CA ALA A 109 -14.49 16.18 -0.98
C ALA A 109 -13.50 17.34 -0.78
N SER A 110 -12.19 17.10 -0.89
CA SER A 110 -11.15 18.13 -0.74
C SER A 110 -11.06 19.15 -1.89
N LYS A 111 -11.74 18.89 -3.01
CA LYS A 111 -11.81 19.82 -4.15
C LYS A 111 -13.09 20.62 -4.19
N ILE A 112 -14.15 20.11 -3.56
CA ILE A 112 -15.47 20.75 -3.51
C ILE A 112 -15.57 21.67 -2.28
N LEU A 113 -14.89 21.34 -1.19
CA LEU A 113 -14.81 22.12 0.05
C LEU A 113 -13.52 22.95 0.09
#